data_AF-A0A7C7SHK2-F1
#
_entry.id   AF-A0A7C7SHK2-F1
#
_cell.length_a   1.000
_cell.length_b   1.000
_cell.length_c   1.000
_cell.angle_alpha   90.00
_cell.angle_beta   90.00
_cell.angle_gamma   90.00
#
_symmetry.space_group_name_H-M   'P 1'
#
loop_
_entity.id
_entity.type
_entity.pdbx_description
1 polymer ?
#
loop_
_entity_poly.entity_id
_entity_poly.type
_entity_poly.pdbx_seq_one_letter_code
_entity_poly.pdbx_strand_id
1 'polypeptide(L)'
;MSTRRLRLTPYLLVALPIAVVPATAWQGPLASDSPGFTEAQASAGQVEFARKCAPCHAPDDGGERRAPALSGPSFRDKWGDRRVRQLFVRMRDGMPPVGVRPRGDGYTNILAFLLRKNGRTAGAEPLDPLSYDRLALGVSGQER
;
A
#
# COMPACT_ATOMS: atom_id res chain seq x y z
N MET A 1 46.12 57.26 59.35
CA MET A 1 45.92 57.31 57.88
C MET A 1 45.74 55.89 57.38
N SER A 2 44.50 55.49 57.07
CA SER A 2 44.14 54.13 56.65
C SER A 2 43.76 54.14 55.17
N THR A 3 44.60 53.56 54.32
CA THR A 3 44.39 53.51 52.87
C THR A 3 43.60 52.26 52.50
N ARG A 4 42.32 52.43 52.14
CA ARG A 4 41.50 51.37 51.53
C ARG A 4 42.02 51.05 50.13
N ARG A 5 42.41 49.80 49.89
CA ARG A 5 42.71 49.30 48.54
C ARG A 5 41.43 48.73 47.93
N LEU A 6 40.94 49.34 46.84
CA LEU A 6 39.88 48.76 46.01
C LEU A 6 40.45 47.62 45.17
N ARG A 7 39.80 46.45 45.21
CA ARG A 7 40.08 45.33 44.30
C ARG A 7 39.01 45.33 43.21
N LEU A 8 39.42 45.51 41.96
CA LEU A 8 38.57 45.40 40.78
C LEU A 8 38.54 43.93 40.35
N THR A 9 37.35 43.33 40.34
CA THR A 9 37.12 41.94 39.92
C THR A 9 36.90 41.90 38.41
N PRO A 10 37.67 41.13 37.62
CA PRO A 10 37.45 41.01 36.19
C PRO A 10 36.26 40.09 35.91
N TYR A 11 35.26 40.57 35.19
CA TYR A 11 34.15 39.76 34.69
C TYR A 11 34.62 38.96 33.47
N LEU A 12 34.64 37.63 33.61
CA LEU A 12 34.90 36.69 32.52
C LEU A 12 33.64 36.59 31.64
N LEU A 13 33.72 37.09 30.40
CA LEU A 13 32.71 36.88 29.37
C LEU A 13 32.83 35.44 28.84
N VAL A 14 31.85 34.59 29.18
CA VAL A 14 31.70 33.25 28.62
C VAL A 14 30.97 33.36 27.29
N ALA A 15 31.67 33.13 26.18
CA ALA A 15 31.08 33.03 24.85
C ALA A 15 30.48 31.62 24.64
N LEU A 16 29.17 31.54 24.43
CA LEU A 16 28.45 30.29 24.16
C LEU A 16 28.54 29.96 22.65
N PRO A 17 29.02 28.77 22.23
CA PRO A 17 29.07 28.42 20.82
C PRO A 17 27.67 28.10 20.29
N ILE A 18 27.30 28.74 19.18
CA ILE A 18 26.06 28.44 18.44
C ILE A 18 26.29 27.15 17.65
N ALA A 19 25.75 26.03 18.13
CA ALA A 19 25.75 24.77 17.39
C ALA A 19 24.79 24.87 16.19
N VAL A 20 25.33 24.89 14.98
CA VAL A 20 24.56 24.79 13.73
C VAL A 20 24.15 23.32 13.55
N VAL A 21 22.90 23.00 13.83
CA VAL A 21 22.34 21.66 13.59
C VAL A 21 22.05 21.55 12.08
N PRO A 22 22.64 20.60 11.35
CA PRO A 22 22.27 20.39 9.96
C PRO A 22 20.82 19.92 9.91
N ALA A 23 19.98 20.66 9.18
CA ALA A 23 18.62 20.24 8.89
C ALA A 23 18.68 19.01 7.99
N THR A 24 18.65 17.81 8.58
CA THR A 24 18.28 16.60 7.86
C THR A 24 16.84 16.81 7.41
N ALA A 25 16.65 17.05 6.11
CA ALA A 25 15.32 17.12 5.52
C ALA A 25 14.59 15.82 5.88
N TRP A 26 13.55 15.91 6.69
CA TRP A 26 12.59 14.82 6.89
C TRP A 26 11.95 14.54 5.54
N GLN A 27 12.50 13.60 4.79
CA GLN A 27 11.81 13.00 3.66
C GLN A 27 10.73 12.10 4.26
N GLY A 28 9.55 12.68 4.48
CA GLY A 28 8.34 11.90 4.74
C GLY A 28 8.14 10.89 3.59
N PRO A 29 7.42 9.78 3.84
CA PRO A 29 7.20 8.78 2.80
C PRO A 29 6.63 9.47 1.56
N LEU A 30 7.34 9.37 0.43
CA LEU A 30 6.79 9.76 -0.85
C LEU A 30 5.51 8.95 -1.04
N ALA A 31 4.39 9.63 -1.29
CA ALA A 31 3.14 8.96 -1.63
C ALA A 31 3.42 8.02 -2.81
N SER A 32 3.31 6.71 -2.57
CA SER A 32 3.45 5.72 -3.64
C SER A 32 2.20 5.79 -4.51
N ASP A 33 2.38 5.93 -5.83
CA ASP A 33 1.26 5.94 -6.79
C ASP A 33 0.66 4.52 -7.01
N SER A 34 1.04 3.56 -6.18
CA SER A 34 0.62 2.16 -6.25
C SER A 34 0.37 1.59 -4.86
N PRO A 35 -0.65 0.73 -4.69
CA PRO A 35 -1.04 0.23 -3.39
C PRO A 35 -0.03 -0.75 -2.80
N GLY A 36 0.20 -0.64 -1.50
CA GLY A 36 0.77 -1.71 -0.70
C GLY A 36 -0.23 -2.85 -0.49
N PHE A 37 0.27 -4.04 -0.18
CA PHE A 37 -0.46 -5.13 0.44
C PHE A 37 0.53 -6.10 1.10
N THR A 38 0.11 -6.81 2.14
CA THR A 38 0.99 -7.79 2.79
C THR A 38 0.83 -9.20 2.21
N GLU A 39 1.88 -10.01 2.34
CA GLU A 39 1.84 -11.42 1.92
C GLU A 39 0.80 -12.22 2.71
N ALA A 40 0.54 -11.83 3.96
CA ALA A 40 -0.52 -12.40 4.78
C ALA A 40 -1.91 -12.10 4.20
N GLN A 41 -2.17 -10.88 3.75
CA GLN A 41 -3.44 -10.51 3.08
C GLN A 41 -3.62 -11.31 1.79
N ALA A 42 -2.59 -11.40 0.95
CA ALA A 42 -2.67 -12.14 -0.31
C ALA A 42 -2.86 -13.65 -0.08
N SER A 43 -2.23 -14.22 0.94
CA SER A 43 -2.39 -15.64 1.28
C SER A 43 -3.77 -15.95 1.85
N ALA A 44 -4.29 -15.12 2.76
CA ALA A 44 -5.67 -15.24 3.24
C ALA A 44 -6.68 -15.05 2.08
N GLY A 45 -6.35 -14.15 1.15
CA GLY A 45 -7.14 -13.87 -0.04
C GLY A 45 -7.26 -15.04 -0.99
N GLN A 46 -6.18 -15.77 -1.23
CA GLN A 46 -6.17 -16.98 -2.04
C GLN A 46 -7.13 -18.04 -1.47
N VAL A 47 -7.12 -18.18 -0.16
CA VAL A 47 -7.93 -19.16 0.56
C VAL A 47 -9.43 -18.79 0.50
N GLU A 48 -9.77 -17.50 0.62
CA GLU A 48 -11.14 -17.01 0.39
C GLU A 48 -11.56 -17.10 -1.09
N PHE A 49 -10.66 -16.75 -2.02
CA PHE A 49 -10.91 -16.83 -3.47
C PHE A 49 -11.36 -18.23 -3.89
N ALA A 50 -10.65 -19.27 -3.43
CA ALA A 50 -10.97 -20.66 -3.74
C ALA A 50 -12.40 -21.04 -3.32
N ARG A 51 -12.91 -20.46 -2.22
CA ARG A 51 -14.26 -20.75 -1.71
C ARG A 51 -15.34 -19.88 -2.32
N LYS A 52 -15.02 -18.62 -2.66
CA LYS A 52 -16.01 -17.56 -2.93
C LYS A 52 -16.03 -17.10 -4.37
N CYS A 53 -14.92 -17.20 -5.09
CA CYS A 53 -14.72 -16.65 -6.42
C CYS A 53 -14.51 -17.73 -7.48
N ALA A 54 -13.70 -18.74 -7.16
CA ALA A 54 -13.36 -19.84 -8.06
C ALA A 54 -14.57 -20.59 -8.66
N PRO A 55 -15.71 -20.78 -7.97
CA PRO A 55 -16.89 -21.43 -8.56
C PRO A 55 -17.43 -20.76 -9.84
N CYS A 56 -17.12 -19.46 -10.05
CA CYS A 56 -17.50 -18.71 -11.24
C CYS A 56 -16.30 -18.32 -12.11
N HIS A 57 -15.16 -17.98 -11.48
CA HIS A 57 -13.97 -17.43 -12.14
C HIS A 57 -12.84 -18.46 -12.39
N ALA A 58 -13.14 -19.74 -12.21
CA ALA A 58 -12.22 -20.88 -12.28
C ALA A 58 -11.20 -20.96 -11.10
N PRO A 59 -10.69 -22.17 -10.78
CA PRO A 59 -9.74 -22.37 -9.67
C PRO A 59 -8.37 -21.75 -9.91
N ASP A 60 -7.86 -21.84 -11.14
CA ASP A 60 -6.92 -20.90 -11.67
C ASP A 60 -7.74 -19.71 -12.11
N ASP A 61 -7.41 -18.52 -11.71
CA ASP A 61 -8.10 -17.25 -11.96
C ASP A 61 -8.29 -16.84 -13.45
N GLY A 62 -8.22 -17.77 -14.41
CA GLY A 62 -8.31 -17.59 -15.86
C GLY A 62 -9.72 -17.40 -16.44
N GLY A 63 -10.76 -17.57 -15.64
CA GLY A 63 -12.15 -17.36 -16.09
C GLY A 63 -12.69 -18.48 -16.99
N GLU A 64 -14.01 -18.51 -17.13
CA GLU A 64 -14.75 -19.52 -17.87
C GLU A 64 -15.98 -18.89 -18.56
N ARG A 65 -16.79 -19.70 -19.27
CA ARG A 65 -18.08 -19.28 -19.83
C ARG A 65 -18.99 -18.51 -18.85
N ARG A 66 -18.84 -18.72 -17.53
CA ARG A 66 -19.66 -18.11 -16.48
C ARG A 66 -19.15 -16.76 -15.97
N ALA A 67 -17.84 -16.48 -16.04
CA ALA A 67 -17.28 -15.22 -15.55
C ALA A 67 -15.88 -14.94 -16.16
N PRO A 68 -15.49 -13.66 -16.31
CA PRO A 68 -14.22 -13.31 -16.96
C PRO A 68 -13.00 -13.71 -16.14
N ALA A 69 -11.84 -13.76 -16.79
CA ALA A 69 -10.54 -13.90 -16.13
C ALA A 69 -10.32 -12.78 -15.11
N LEU A 70 -9.72 -13.14 -13.97
CA LEU A 70 -9.30 -12.23 -12.91
C LEU A 70 -7.79 -12.03 -12.87
N SER A 71 -7.08 -12.57 -13.86
CA SER A 71 -5.68 -12.30 -14.11
C SER A 71 -5.32 -12.29 -15.58
N GLY A 72 -4.08 -11.90 -15.86
CA GLY A 72 -3.53 -11.86 -17.21
C GLY A 72 -3.90 -10.58 -17.97
N PRO A 73 -3.57 -10.51 -19.28
CA PRO A 73 -3.66 -9.29 -20.08
C PRO A 73 -5.04 -8.64 -20.04
N SER A 74 -6.11 -9.40 -20.25
CA SER A 74 -7.49 -8.87 -20.30
C SER A 74 -7.93 -8.23 -18.98
N PHE A 75 -7.49 -8.76 -17.85
CA PHE A 75 -7.75 -8.16 -16.54
C PHE A 75 -6.98 -6.85 -16.38
N ARG A 76 -5.69 -6.85 -16.75
CA ARG A 76 -4.80 -5.68 -16.66
C ARG A 76 -5.25 -4.56 -17.59
N ASP A 77 -5.70 -4.85 -18.80
CA ASP A 77 -6.23 -3.85 -19.74
C ASP A 77 -7.49 -3.17 -19.17
N LYS A 78 -8.33 -3.93 -18.47
CA LYS A 78 -9.57 -3.41 -17.89
C LYS A 78 -9.35 -2.62 -16.59
N TRP A 79 -8.45 -3.10 -15.74
CA TRP A 79 -8.32 -2.66 -14.35
C TRP A 79 -6.98 -2.01 -14.00
N GLY A 80 -5.91 -2.25 -14.76
CA GLY A 80 -4.54 -1.86 -14.40
C GLY A 80 -4.37 -0.38 -14.08
N ASP A 81 -5.03 0.51 -14.84
CA ASP A 81 -4.98 1.97 -14.63
C ASP A 81 -6.11 2.50 -13.73
N ARG A 82 -7.00 1.62 -13.25
CA ARG A 82 -8.09 1.97 -12.34
C ARG A 82 -7.58 2.06 -10.91
N ARG A 83 -8.34 2.75 -10.07
CA ARG A 83 -8.03 2.90 -8.64
C ARG A 83 -8.40 1.64 -7.86
N VAL A 84 -7.67 1.36 -6.78
CA VAL A 84 -7.93 0.25 -5.86
C VAL A 84 -9.40 0.19 -5.45
N ARG A 85 -9.94 1.32 -4.98
CA ARG A 85 -11.35 1.46 -4.59
C ARG A 85 -12.32 1.00 -5.67
N GLN A 86 -12.05 1.27 -6.95
CA GLN A 86 -12.98 0.94 -8.02
C GLN A 86 -13.16 -0.57 -8.15
N LEU A 87 -12.06 -1.32 -8.11
CA LEU A 87 -12.12 -2.78 -8.13
C LEU A 87 -12.68 -3.34 -6.82
N PHE A 88 -12.28 -2.80 -5.67
CA PHE A 88 -12.82 -3.22 -4.38
C PHE A 88 -14.34 -3.07 -4.30
N VAL A 89 -14.88 -1.91 -4.68
CA VAL A 89 -16.34 -1.65 -4.69
C VAL A 89 -17.03 -2.60 -5.67
N ARG A 90 -16.45 -2.83 -6.87
CA ARG A 90 -17.02 -3.79 -7.84
C ARG A 90 -17.11 -5.21 -7.27
N MET A 91 -16.10 -5.66 -6.52
CA MET A 91 -16.10 -6.95 -5.84
C MET A 91 -17.13 -6.98 -4.71
N ARG A 92 -17.06 -6.00 -3.80
CA ARG A 92 -17.89 -5.92 -2.60
C ARG A 92 -19.38 -5.81 -2.92
N ASP A 93 -19.74 -5.07 -3.95
CA ASP A 93 -21.14 -4.75 -4.25
C ASP A 93 -21.74 -5.70 -5.28
N GLY A 94 -20.94 -6.19 -6.22
CA GLY A 94 -21.43 -7.02 -7.32
C GLY A 94 -20.99 -8.49 -7.33
N MET A 95 -20.21 -8.96 -6.35
CA MET A 95 -19.78 -10.36 -6.26
C MET A 95 -19.98 -10.98 -4.87
N PRO A 96 -20.11 -12.30 -4.77
CA PRO A 96 -20.69 -13.14 -5.83
C PRO A 96 -22.16 -12.71 -6.08
N PRO A 97 -22.70 -12.86 -7.30
CA PRO A 97 -24.09 -12.51 -7.60
C PRO A 97 -25.10 -13.40 -6.87
N VAL A 98 -24.66 -14.61 -6.48
CA VAL A 98 -25.42 -15.58 -5.70
C VAL A 98 -24.51 -16.22 -4.65
N GLY A 99 -25.07 -16.63 -3.52
CA GLY A 99 -24.34 -17.33 -2.45
C GLY A 99 -23.77 -16.42 -1.36
N VAL A 100 -22.93 -16.99 -0.51
CA VAL A 100 -22.43 -16.32 0.70
C VAL A 100 -21.24 -15.43 0.39
N ARG A 101 -21.42 -14.13 0.60
CA ARG A 101 -20.39 -13.09 0.43
C ARG A 101 -19.25 -13.21 1.47
N PRO A 102 -17.99 -12.89 1.10
CA PRO A 102 -16.93 -12.64 2.07
C PRO A 102 -17.34 -11.65 3.17
N ARG A 103 -16.80 -11.83 4.38
CA ARG A 103 -17.06 -10.99 5.57
C ARG A 103 -15.75 -10.38 6.07
N GLY A 104 -15.86 -9.32 6.89
CA GLY A 104 -14.68 -8.61 7.42
C GLY A 104 -13.73 -8.20 6.31
N ASP A 105 -12.45 -8.51 6.48
CA ASP A 105 -11.39 -8.19 5.51
C ASP A 105 -11.36 -9.11 4.29
N GLY A 106 -12.33 -10.02 4.13
CA GLY A 106 -12.33 -11.03 3.06
C GLY A 106 -12.17 -10.44 1.66
N TYR A 107 -12.88 -9.35 1.33
CA TYR A 107 -12.70 -8.69 0.02
C TYR A 107 -11.36 -7.99 -0.14
N THR A 108 -10.84 -7.36 0.93
CA THR A 108 -9.53 -6.72 0.94
C THR A 108 -8.44 -7.76 0.70
N ASN A 109 -8.53 -8.90 1.39
CA ASN A 109 -7.61 -10.02 1.22
C ASN A 109 -7.68 -10.61 -0.19
N ILE A 110 -8.89 -10.85 -0.73
CA ILE A 110 -9.05 -11.31 -2.12
C ILE A 110 -8.44 -10.30 -3.10
N LEU A 111 -8.60 -9.00 -2.88
CA LEU A 111 -7.99 -7.97 -3.72
C LEU A 111 -6.46 -8.03 -3.66
N ALA A 112 -5.88 -8.18 -2.46
CA ALA A 112 -4.44 -8.39 -2.29
C ALA A 112 -3.95 -9.64 -3.05
N PHE A 113 -4.71 -10.74 -3.01
CA PHE A 113 -4.43 -11.93 -3.81
C PHE A 113 -4.42 -11.65 -5.31
N LEU A 114 -5.42 -10.92 -5.83
CA LEU A 114 -5.49 -10.57 -7.25
C LEU A 114 -4.35 -9.64 -7.67
N LEU A 115 -3.93 -8.70 -6.81
CA LEU A 115 -2.75 -7.87 -7.06
C LEU A 115 -1.49 -8.74 -7.23
N ARG A 116 -1.26 -9.69 -6.30
CA ARG A 116 -0.14 -10.64 -6.37
C ARG A 116 -0.20 -11.49 -7.65
N LYS A 117 -1.37 -12.02 -7.97
CA LYS A 117 -1.60 -12.80 -9.21
C LYS A 117 -1.32 -12.02 -10.49
N ASN A 118 -1.52 -10.71 -10.45
CA ASN A 118 -1.28 -9.81 -11.58
C ASN A 118 0.11 -9.14 -11.55
N GLY A 119 1.06 -9.70 -10.80
CA GLY A 119 2.48 -9.33 -10.89
C GLY A 119 2.92 -8.23 -9.93
N ARG A 120 2.07 -7.81 -8.98
CA ARG A 120 2.50 -6.92 -7.89
C ARG A 120 3.22 -7.71 -6.81
N THR A 121 4.27 -7.11 -6.25
CA THR A 121 5.01 -7.67 -5.12
C THR A 121 4.40 -7.20 -3.80
N ALA A 122 4.30 -8.09 -2.82
CA ALA A 122 3.86 -7.75 -1.48
C ALA A 122 4.87 -6.83 -0.78
N GLY A 123 4.38 -5.94 0.08
CA GLY A 123 5.17 -5.05 0.92
C GLY A 123 4.79 -5.16 2.40
N ALA A 124 5.28 -4.21 3.20
CA ALA A 124 4.99 -4.13 4.63
C ALA A 124 3.66 -3.42 4.93
N GLU A 125 3.21 -2.52 4.05
CA GLU A 125 1.99 -1.75 4.24
C GLU A 125 0.75 -2.58 3.89
N PRO A 126 -0.24 -2.68 4.80
CA PRO A 126 -1.52 -3.29 4.49
C PRO A 126 -2.26 -2.56 3.37
N LEU A 127 -3.00 -3.33 2.57
CA LEU A 127 -3.87 -2.76 1.55
C LEU A 127 -4.99 -1.94 2.19
N ASP A 128 -5.05 -0.63 1.88
CA ASP A 128 -6.26 0.17 2.06
C ASP A 128 -7.22 -0.09 0.87
N PRO A 129 -8.34 -0.80 1.06
CA PRO A 129 -9.28 -1.12 -0.01
C PRO A 129 -9.99 0.10 -0.60
N LEU A 130 -9.92 1.24 0.09
CA LEU A 130 -10.61 2.47 -0.25
C LEU A 130 -9.65 3.56 -0.74
N SER A 131 -8.37 3.22 -0.92
CA SER A 131 -7.36 4.14 -1.44
C SER A 131 -7.66 4.59 -2.87
N TYR A 132 -7.10 5.75 -3.21
CA TYR A 132 -7.18 6.30 -4.55
C TYR A 132 -5.96 5.96 -5.43
N ASP A 133 -5.05 5.13 -4.91
CA ASP A 133 -3.88 4.67 -5.65
C ASP A 133 -4.32 3.87 -6.88
N ARG A 134 -3.52 3.93 -7.94
CA ARG A 134 -3.75 3.09 -9.11
C ARG A 134 -3.34 1.66 -8.81
N LEU A 135 -4.11 0.68 -9.30
CA LEU A 135 -3.74 -0.73 -9.19
C LEU A 135 -2.36 -1.01 -9.79
N ALA A 136 -1.96 -0.22 -10.81
CA ALA A 136 -0.65 -0.23 -11.44
C ALA A 136 -0.22 -1.64 -11.88
N LEU A 137 -1.14 -2.34 -12.55
CA LEU A 137 -0.93 -3.70 -13.06
C LEU A 137 -0.34 -3.67 -14.48
N GLY A 138 0.43 -2.65 -14.83
CA GLY A 138 1.15 -2.58 -16.10
C GLY A 138 2.34 -3.54 -16.14
N VAL A 139 2.86 -3.81 -17.33
CA VAL A 139 4.06 -4.63 -17.54
C VAL A 139 5.26 -4.00 -16.81
N SER A 140 5.57 -4.54 -15.64
CA SER A 140 6.89 -4.40 -15.02
C SER A 140 7.92 -5.06 -15.95
N GLY A 141 8.54 -4.28 -16.84
CA GLY A 141 9.77 -4.65 -17.53
C GLY A 141 9.66 -5.72 -18.63
N GLN A 142 8.88 -5.46 -19.68
CA GLN A 142 9.14 -6.08 -20.98
C GLN A 142 9.36 -4.97 -22.01
N GLU A 143 10.64 -4.69 -22.25
CA GLU A 143 11.10 -3.89 -23.39
C GLU A 143 10.57 -4.51 -24.69
N ARG A 144 10.27 -3.62 -25.65
CA ARG A 144 9.86 -3.98 -27.02
C ARG A 144 10.90 -4.85 -27.71
#